data_AF-A0A6B3F9Q2-F1
#
_entry.id   AF-A0A6B3F9Q2-F1
#
_cell.length_a   1.000
_cell.length_b   1.000
_cell.length_c   1.000
_cell.angle_alpha   90.00
_cell.angle_beta   90.00
_cell.angle_gamma   90.00
#
_symmetry.space_group_name_H-M   'P 1'
#
loop_
_entity.id
_entity.type
_entity.pdbx_description
1 polymer ?
#
loop_
_entity_poly.entity_id
_entity_poly.type
_entity_poly.pdbx_seq_one_letter_code
_entity_poly.pdbx_strand_id
1 'polypeptide(L)'
;MRTPAEEELHTLGREIGQEDPGRRHTALVRLTDLVAARSPSDAELDVLAQLLPQSLTGPPEADLLLARLYERLGHRLTDRPRPPWRTAGHLPATVRIAWLRAEVLHDPRVLRDETPGELLYQAVRELVISGTPRPGPLVDELADSGDPVLRAEALRLVREALHTALLAPATVREKLIGLLAADSAPVVAGALDALAEPWAATAPLPPGLLAPFLGPEPVRERPSVAEAA
;
A
#
# COMPACT_ATOMS: atom_id res chain seq x y z
N MET A 1 37.10 -7.40 17.47
CA MET A 1 37.06 -8.26 16.27
C MET A 1 35.65 -8.20 15.75
N ARG A 2 35.45 -7.97 14.45
CA ARG A 2 34.11 -8.05 13.85
C ARG A 2 33.69 -9.50 13.73
N THR A 3 32.41 -9.79 13.90
CA THR A 3 31.86 -11.12 13.60
C THR A 3 31.83 -11.34 12.08
N PRO A 4 31.81 -12.60 11.59
CA PRO A 4 31.71 -12.87 10.16
C PRO A 4 30.50 -12.19 9.50
N ALA A 5 29.37 -12.09 10.21
CA ALA A 5 28.16 -11.41 9.74
C ALA A 5 28.36 -9.88 9.63
N GLU A 6 29.03 -9.26 10.60
CA GLU A 6 29.36 -7.82 10.56
C GLU A 6 30.32 -7.49 9.40
N GLU A 7 31.26 -8.40 9.09
CA GLU A 7 32.19 -8.22 7.98
C GLU A 7 31.50 -8.36 6.62
N GLU A 8 30.52 -9.26 6.50
CA GLU A 8 29.68 -9.38 5.31
C GLU A 8 28.85 -8.11 5.08
N LEU A 9 28.17 -7.59 6.11
CA LEU A 9 27.38 -6.36 6.03
C LEU A 9 28.25 -5.14 5.70
N HIS A 10 29.45 -5.07 6.27
CA HIS A 10 30.40 -4.00 5.96
C HIS A 10 30.88 -4.06 4.51
N THR A 11 31.12 -5.26 3.98
CA THR A 11 31.52 -5.45 2.58
C THR A 11 30.38 -5.09 1.64
N LEU A 12 29.15 -5.50 1.96
CA LEU A 12 27.96 -5.15 1.22
C LEU A 12 27.76 -3.62 1.14
N GLY A 13 27.91 -2.92 2.26
CA GLY A 13 27.82 -1.45 2.28
C GLY A 13 28.84 -0.77 1.37
N ARG A 14 30.08 -1.29 1.30
CA ARG A 14 31.11 -0.78 0.37
C ARG A 14 30.77 -1.05 -1.09
N GLU A 15 30.20 -2.21 -1.41
CA GLU A 15 29.78 -2.57 -2.77
C GLU A 15 28.63 -1.68 -3.27
N ILE A 16 27.67 -1.37 -2.39
CA ILE A 16 26.56 -0.45 -2.69
C ILE A 16 27.06 0.97 -3.00
N GLY A 17 28.09 1.43 -2.29
CA GLY A 17 28.71 2.74 -2.50
C GLY A 17 29.63 2.86 -3.71
N GLN A 18 29.91 1.78 -4.45
CA GLN A 18 30.79 1.83 -5.63
C GLN A 18 30.16 2.64 -6.78
N GLU A 19 30.99 3.26 -7.61
CA GLU A 19 30.56 3.95 -8.84
C GLU A 19 30.09 2.98 -9.93
N ASP A 20 30.64 1.77 -9.96
CA ASP A 20 30.32 0.72 -10.94
C ASP A 20 28.85 0.25 -10.80
N PRO A 21 27.98 0.50 -11.81
CA PRO A 21 26.58 0.10 -11.77
C PRO A 21 26.36 -1.41 -11.63
N GLY A 22 27.25 -2.24 -12.20
CA GLY A 22 27.10 -3.70 -12.15
C GLY A 22 27.33 -4.26 -10.75
N ARG A 23 28.37 -3.77 -10.07
CA ARG A 23 28.64 -4.09 -8.66
C ARG A 23 27.53 -3.59 -7.75
N ARG A 24 27.04 -2.37 -7.97
CA ARG A 24 25.92 -1.82 -7.19
C ARG A 24 24.65 -2.65 -7.36
N HIS A 25 24.30 -3.03 -8.58
CA HIS A 25 23.14 -3.89 -8.84
C HIS A 25 23.28 -5.25 -8.13
N THR A 26 24.46 -5.88 -8.24
CA THR A 26 24.73 -7.17 -7.58
C THR A 26 24.60 -7.06 -6.06
N ALA A 27 25.10 -5.96 -5.48
CA ALA A 27 24.96 -5.70 -4.05
C ALA A 27 23.48 -5.49 -3.64
N LEU A 28 22.67 -4.82 -4.45
CA LEU A 28 21.23 -4.67 -4.19
C LEU A 28 20.46 -6.00 -4.28
N VAL A 29 20.83 -6.89 -5.20
CA VAL A 29 20.28 -8.26 -5.27
C VAL A 29 20.61 -9.01 -3.98
N ARG A 30 21.87 -9.01 -3.54
CA ARG A 30 22.29 -9.65 -2.27
C ARG A 30 21.55 -9.07 -1.06
N LEU A 31 21.39 -7.74 -1.01
CA LEU A 31 20.64 -7.08 0.06
C LEU A 31 19.17 -7.53 0.05
N THR A 32 18.56 -7.67 -1.13
CA THR A 32 17.20 -8.18 -1.28
C THR A 32 17.09 -9.61 -0.76
N ASP A 33 18.06 -10.47 -1.08
CA ASP A 33 18.11 -11.84 -0.61
C ASP A 33 18.26 -11.92 0.90
N LEU A 34 19.09 -11.07 1.52
CA LEU A 34 19.25 -11.00 2.98
C LEU A 34 17.96 -10.55 3.68
N VAL A 35 17.24 -9.58 3.10
CA VAL A 35 15.95 -9.11 3.63
C VAL A 35 14.84 -10.16 3.44
N ALA A 36 14.96 -11.02 2.41
CA ALA A 36 14.02 -12.10 2.14
C ALA A 36 14.37 -13.41 2.87
N ALA A 37 15.62 -13.56 3.32
CA ALA A 37 16.08 -14.71 4.10
C ALA A 37 15.30 -14.83 5.43
N ARG A 38 15.32 -16.03 6.02
CA ARG A 38 14.46 -16.34 7.17
C ARG A 38 14.75 -15.43 8.37
N SER A 39 13.77 -14.59 8.68
CA SER A 39 13.55 -13.86 9.93
C SER A 39 14.79 -13.14 10.48
N PRO A 40 15.34 -12.15 9.75
CA PRO A 40 16.31 -11.23 10.34
C PRO A 40 15.69 -10.57 11.58
N SER A 41 16.49 -10.41 12.62
CA SER A 41 16.11 -9.67 13.82
C SER A 41 15.86 -8.19 13.48
N ASP A 42 15.11 -7.48 14.33
CA ASP A 42 14.86 -6.04 14.12
C ASP A 42 16.16 -5.23 14.05
N ALA A 43 17.15 -5.58 14.89
CA ALA A 43 18.47 -4.93 14.87
C ALA A 43 19.22 -5.17 13.55
N GLU A 44 19.12 -6.37 12.97
CA GLU A 44 19.70 -6.64 11.65
C GLU A 44 18.95 -5.86 10.55
N LEU A 45 17.63 -5.79 10.62
CA LEU A 45 16.83 -5.00 9.68
C LEU A 45 17.16 -3.51 9.74
N ASP A 46 17.45 -2.97 10.93
CA ASP A 46 17.92 -1.59 11.09
C ASP A 46 19.27 -1.39 10.39
N VAL A 47 20.22 -2.31 10.58
CA VAL A 47 21.53 -2.25 9.90
C VAL A 47 21.36 -2.34 8.38
N LEU A 48 20.54 -3.27 7.89
CA LEU A 48 20.26 -3.44 6.46
C LEU A 48 19.59 -2.20 5.87
N ALA A 49 18.66 -1.57 6.58
CA ALA A 49 18.02 -0.32 6.15
C ALA A 49 19.06 0.80 5.98
N GLN A 50 20.04 0.90 6.89
CA GLN A 50 21.10 1.90 6.80
C GLN A 50 22.02 1.74 5.58
N LEU A 51 22.03 0.57 4.94
CA LEU A 51 22.79 0.33 3.72
C LEU A 51 22.11 0.88 2.45
N LEU A 52 20.85 1.33 2.52
CA LEU A 52 20.12 1.73 1.32
C LEU A 52 20.70 3.00 0.65
N PRO A 53 20.95 2.98 -0.67
CA PRO A 53 21.36 4.16 -1.43
C PRO A 53 20.39 5.33 -1.31
N GLN A 54 20.93 6.55 -1.16
CA GLN A 54 20.13 7.81 -1.17
C GLN A 54 20.01 8.43 -2.57
N SER A 55 20.66 7.85 -3.56
CA SER A 55 20.61 8.27 -4.95
C SER A 55 20.08 7.12 -5.81
N LEU A 56 19.48 7.48 -6.94
CA LEU A 56 19.19 6.48 -7.97
C LEU A 56 20.47 5.82 -8.45
N THR A 57 20.32 4.58 -8.88
CA THR A 57 21.40 3.67 -9.24
C THR A 57 21.75 3.77 -10.73
N GLY A 58 20.82 4.28 -11.56
CA GLY A 58 20.97 4.53 -12.99
C GLY A 58 20.17 3.54 -13.84
N PRO A 59 20.47 2.23 -13.81
CA PRO A 59 19.70 1.22 -14.54
C PRO A 59 18.28 1.03 -13.95
N PRO A 60 17.23 0.92 -14.80
CA PRO A 60 15.86 0.73 -14.32
C PRO A 60 15.64 -0.49 -13.43
N GLU A 61 16.34 -1.60 -13.71
CA GLU A 61 16.25 -2.84 -12.94
C GLU A 61 16.79 -2.64 -11.51
N ALA A 62 17.88 -1.88 -11.38
CA ALA A 62 18.48 -1.57 -10.10
C ALA A 62 17.62 -0.55 -9.32
N ASP A 63 17.02 0.44 -9.99
CA ASP A 63 16.10 1.39 -9.36
C ASP A 63 14.78 0.74 -8.93
N LEU A 64 14.29 -0.26 -9.68
CA LEU A 64 13.15 -1.07 -9.27
C LEU A 64 13.44 -1.89 -8.02
N LEU A 65 14.61 -2.53 -7.95
CA LEU A 65 15.05 -3.25 -6.75
C LEU A 65 15.18 -2.29 -5.57
N LEU A 66 15.76 -1.12 -5.79
CA LEU A 66 15.90 -0.08 -4.76
C LEU A 66 14.53 0.37 -4.24
N ALA A 67 13.57 0.65 -5.12
CA ALA A 67 12.20 1.02 -4.73
C ALA A 67 11.55 -0.06 -3.84
N ARG A 68 11.68 -1.34 -4.20
CA ARG A 68 11.14 -2.47 -3.42
C ARG A 68 11.84 -2.65 -2.07
N LEU A 69 13.13 -2.35 -1.99
CA LEU A 69 13.86 -2.34 -0.72
C LEU A 69 13.38 -1.20 0.18
N TYR A 70 13.19 -0.01 -0.38
CA TYR A 70 12.57 1.11 0.32
C TYR A 70 11.14 0.80 0.75
N GLU A 71 10.38 0.08 -0.04
CA GLU A 71 9.04 -0.40 0.32
C GLU A 71 9.07 -1.21 1.63
N ARG A 72 10.05 -2.11 1.79
CA ARG A 72 10.15 -3.01 2.96
C ARG A 72 10.82 -2.37 4.17
N LEU A 73 11.87 -1.58 3.94
CA LEU A 73 12.75 -1.06 5.00
C LEU A 73 12.57 0.43 5.27
N GLY A 74 11.86 1.18 4.43
CA GLY A 74 11.80 2.64 4.48
C GLY A 74 11.22 3.21 5.78
N HIS A 75 10.33 2.48 6.47
CA HIS A 75 9.81 2.91 7.77
C HIS A 75 10.88 2.96 8.87
N ARG A 76 12.03 2.30 8.68
CA ARG A 76 13.19 2.35 9.58
C ARG A 76 14.11 3.55 9.31
N LEU A 77 13.84 4.34 8.26
CA LEU A 77 14.68 5.43 7.78
C LEU A 77 14.08 6.82 8.08
N THR A 78 13.61 7.03 9.31
CA THR A 78 12.78 8.19 9.71
C THR A 78 13.40 9.57 9.39
N ASP A 79 14.72 9.70 9.40
CA ASP A 79 15.43 10.98 9.20
C ASP A 79 16.28 11.02 7.92
N ARG A 80 16.12 10.04 7.02
CA ARG A 80 16.95 9.94 5.82
C ARG A 80 16.18 10.38 4.58
N PRO A 81 16.74 11.26 3.73
CA PRO A 81 16.08 11.65 2.50
C PRO A 81 15.92 10.44 1.58
N ARG A 82 14.78 10.36 0.91
CA ARG A 82 14.54 9.38 -0.14
C ARG A 82 15.27 9.80 -1.42
N PRO A 83 15.63 8.84 -2.29
CA PRO A 83 16.14 9.17 -3.62
C PRO A 83 15.17 10.10 -4.36
N PRO A 84 15.66 11.12 -5.08
CA PRO A 84 14.83 12.12 -5.75
C PRO A 84 14.22 11.56 -7.06
N TRP A 85 13.46 10.48 -6.96
CA TRP A 85 12.91 9.76 -8.12
C TRP A 85 11.85 10.58 -8.87
N ARG A 86 11.13 11.49 -8.19
CA ARG A 86 10.11 12.36 -8.79
C ARG A 86 10.70 13.36 -9.79
N THR A 87 11.94 13.81 -9.56
CA THR A 87 12.65 14.75 -10.44
C THR A 87 13.62 14.07 -11.40
N ALA A 88 13.77 12.75 -11.30
CA ALA A 88 14.53 11.96 -12.25
C ALA A 88 13.74 11.81 -13.56
N GLY A 89 14.12 12.58 -14.57
CA GLY A 89 13.29 12.84 -15.75
C GLY A 89 12.72 11.60 -16.47
N HIS A 90 13.49 10.52 -16.65
CA HIS A 90 13.11 9.38 -17.50
C HIS A 90 13.11 8.03 -16.79
N LEU A 91 12.38 7.91 -15.69
CA LEU A 91 12.11 6.61 -15.08
C LEU A 91 10.95 5.87 -15.79
N PRO A 92 11.10 4.58 -16.11
CA PRO A 92 9.99 3.76 -16.60
C PRO A 92 8.81 3.75 -15.62
N ALA A 93 7.59 3.61 -16.15
CA ALA A 93 6.36 3.66 -15.36
C ALA A 93 6.37 2.65 -14.19
N THR A 94 6.85 1.42 -14.41
CA THR A 94 6.99 0.39 -13.38
C THR A 94 7.90 0.80 -12.22
N VAL A 95 8.99 1.51 -12.50
CA VAL A 95 9.90 2.02 -11.46
C VAL A 95 9.22 3.15 -10.67
N ARG A 96 8.52 4.05 -11.35
CA ARG A 96 7.77 5.14 -10.71
C ARG A 96 6.62 4.62 -9.83
N ILE A 97 5.89 3.61 -10.31
CA ILE A 97 4.81 2.94 -9.55
C ILE A 97 5.40 2.31 -8.28
N ALA A 98 6.51 1.58 -8.38
CA ALA A 98 7.16 0.98 -7.21
C ALA A 98 7.64 2.02 -6.18
N TRP A 99 8.20 3.14 -6.64
CA TRP A 99 8.58 4.24 -5.75
C TRP A 99 7.38 4.91 -5.09
N LEU A 100 6.31 5.19 -5.84
CA LEU A 100 5.09 5.75 -5.27
C LEU A 100 4.47 4.80 -4.25
N ARG A 101 4.47 3.49 -4.53
CA ARG A 101 4.00 2.48 -3.57
C ARG A 101 4.79 2.53 -2.26
N ALA A 102 6.12 2.59 -2.35
CA ALA A 102 6.98 2.74 -1.18
C ALA A 102 6.69 4.03 -0.41
N GLU A 103 6.43 5.16 -1.08
CA GLU A 103 6.05 6.41 -0.41
C GLU A 103 4.71 6.29 0.32
N VAL A 104 3.68 5.79 -0.35
CA VAL A 104 2.31 5.65 0.19
C VAL A 104 2.29 4.72 1.41
N LEU A 105 3.06 3.62 1.41
CA LEU A 105 3.10 2.69 2.54
C LEU A 105 3.66 3.31 3.82
N HIS A 106 4.65 4.21 3.68
CA HIS A 106 5.37 4.80 4.81
C HIS A 106 4.76 6.13 5.26
N ASP A 107 4.26 6.92 4.32
CA ASP A 107 3.56 8.16 4.59
C ASP A 107 2.30 8.28 3.71
N PRO A 108 1.16 7.74 4.15
CA PRO A 108 -0.09 7.82 3.40
C PRO A 108 -0.54 9.25 3.08
N ARG A 109 -0.02 10.27 3.78
CA ARG A 109 -0.38 11.68 3.52
C ARG A 109 0.04 12.17 2.15
N VAL A 110 1.01 11.50 1.50
CA VAL A 110 1.41 11.81 0.12
C VAL A 110 0.25 11.71 -0.87
N LEU A 111 -0.79 10.94 -0.53
CA LEU A 111 -2.02 10.84 -1.34
C LEU A 111 -2.76 12.17 -1.48
N ARG A 112 -2.60 13.10 -0.55
CA ARG A 112 -3.23 14.42 -0.59
C ARG A 112 -2.62 15.34 -1.64
N ASP A 113 -1.32 15.16 -1.88
CA ASP A 113 -0.54 15.97 -2.81
C ASP A 113 -0.42 15.31 -4.20
N GLU A 114 -0.73 14.02 -4.30
CA GLU A 114 -0.67 13.26 -5.55
C GLU A 114 -1.90 13.54 -6.41
N THR A 115 -1.67 13.82 -7.70
CA THR A 115 -2.79 13.98 -8.65
C THR A 115 -3.39 12.61 -8.96
N PRO A 116 -4.72 12.42 -8.81
CA PRO A 116 -5.36 11.17 -9.20
C PRO A 116 -5.09 10.83 -10.67
N GLY A 117 -4.81 9.55 -10.93
CA GLY A 117 -4.51 9.06 -12.26
C GLY A 117 -3.86 7.69 -12.24
N GLU A 118 -3.59 7.16 -13.44
CA GLU A 118 -3.16 5.77 -13.64
C GLU A 118 -1.96 5.36 -12.78
N LEU A 119 -0.96 6.24 -12.66
CA LEU A 119 0.24 5.96 -11.88
C LEU A 119 -0.10 5.71 -10.40
N LEU A 120 -0.97 6.56 -9.81
CA LEU A 120 -1.42 6.42 -8.43
C LEU A 120 -2.33 5.21 -8.27
N TYR A 121 -3.27 5.00 -9.20
CA TYR A 121 -4.19 3.87 -9.14
C TYR A 121 -3.46 2.53 -9.18
N GLN A 122 -2.44 2.38 -10.05
CA GLN A 122 -1.62 1.17 -10.10
C GLN A 122 -0.78 1.00 -8.83
N ALA A 123 -0.18 2.09 -8.31
CA ALA A 123 0.59 2.02 -7.08
C ALA A 123 -0.27 1.54 -5.89
N VAL A 124 -1.49 2.08 -5.75
CA VAL A 124 -2.43 1.71 -4.68
C VAL A 124 -3.01 0.31 -4.89
N ARG A 125 -3.33 -0.07 -6.14
CA ARG A 125 -3.82 -1.40 -6.49
C ARG A 125 -2.84 -2.49 -6.09
N GLU A 126 -1.54 -2.23 -6.24
CA GLU A 126 -0.47 -3.18 -5.89
C GLU A 126 -0.09 -3.15 -4.40
N LEU A 127 -0.74 -2.35 -3.56
CA LEU A 127 -0.52 -2.34 -2.11
C LEU A 127 -1.03 -3.63 -1.45
N VAL A 128 -0.20 -4.15 -0.56
CA VAL A 128 -0.55 -5.23 0.38
C VAL A 128 -0.57 -4.63 1.78
N ILE A 129 -1.68 -4.81 2.50
CA ILE A 129 -1.91 -4.09 3.77
C ILE A 129 -0.98 -4.54 4.90
N SER A 130 -0.42 -5.74 4.81
CA SER A 130 0.60 -6.24 5.75
C SER A 130 1.97 -5.59 5.57
N GLY A 131 2.19 -4.89 4.46
CA GLY A 131 3.44 -4.16 4.20
C GLY A 131 3.51 -2.80 4.88
N THR A 132 2.39 -2.25 5.37
CA THR A 132 2.40 -0.94 6.05
C THR A 132 2.50 -1.09 7.57
N PRO A 133 3.34 -0.29 8.24
CA PRO A 133 3.35 -0.23 9.70
C PRO A 133 2.09 0.47 10.27
N ARG A 134 1.27 1.10 9.42
CA ARG A 134 0.13 1.93 9.83
C ARG A 134 -1.09 1.67 8.94
N PRO A 135 -1.72 0.48 9.03
CA PRO A 135 -2.85 0.10 8.18
C PRO A 135 -4.07 1.01 8.34
N GLY A 136 -4.35 1.47 9.58
CA GLY A 136 -5.46 2.38 9.85
C GLY A 136 -5.35 3.69 9.06
N PRO A 137 -4.29 4.49 9.29
CA PRO A 137 -4.07 5.75 8.57
C PRO A 137 -4.04 5.61 7.05
N LEU A 138 -3.49 4.53 6.50
CA LEU A 138 -3.51 4.30 5.05
C LEU A 138 -4.94 4.19 4.51
N VAL A 139 -5.80 3.42 5.18
CA VAL A 139 -7.21 3.28 4.78
C VAL A 139 -7.95 4.61 4.92
N ASP A 140 -7.66 5.40 5.95
CA ASP A 140 -8.32 6.70 6.17
C ASP A 140 -7.98 7.69 5.04
N GLU A 141 -6.71 7.85 4.68
CA GLU A 141 -6.30 8.75 3.60
C GLU A 141 -6.90 8.33 2.23
N LEU A 142 -7.02 7.04 1.96
CA LEU A 142 -7.66 6.54 0.74
C LEU A 142 -9.17 6.79 0.73
N ALA A 143 -9.85 6.57 1.87
CA ALA A 143 -11.29 6.81 2.01
C ALA A 143 -11.63 8.31 1.88
N ASP A 144 -10.79 9.17 2.44
CA ASP A 144 -10.97 10.62 2.49
C ASP A 144 -10.56 11.33 1.18
N SER A 145 -9.94 10.61 0.24
CA SER A 145 -9.44 11.18 -1.03
C SER A 145 -10.50 11.82 -1.93
N GLY A 146 -11.78 11.47 -1.75
CA GLY A 146 -12.86 11.89 -2.65
C GLY A 146 -12.91 11.14 -3.99
N ASP A 147 -11.86 10.39 -4.33
CA ASP A 147 -11.75 9.65 -5.59
C ASP A 147 -12.40 8.26 -5.48
N PRO A 148 -13.30 7.88 -6.41
CA PRO A 148 -14.02 6.62 -6.32
C PRO A 148 -13.13 5.38 -6.50
N VAL A 149 -12.03 5.48 -7.24
CA VAL A 149 -11.06 4.38 -7.43
C VAL A 149 -10.27 4.18 -6.14
N LEU A 150 -9.79 5.25 -5.53
CA LEU A 150 -9.05 5.18 -4.25
C LEU A 150 -9.94 4.72 -3.09
N ARG A 151 -11.22 5.14 -3.06
CA ARG A 151 -12.20 4.64 -2.09
C ARG A 151 -12.51 3.15 -2.26
N ALA A 152 -12.52 2.65 -3.50
CA ALA A 152 -12.65 1.21 -3.75
C ALA A 152 -11.42 0.44 -3.23
N GLU A 153 -10.22 1.02 -3.35
CA GLU A 153 -9.02 0.43 -2.75
C GLU A 153 -9.03 0.51 -1.21
N ALA A 154 -9.57 1.58 -0.62
CA ALA A 154 -9.79 1.65 0.83
C ALA A 154 -10.69 0.51 1.32
N LEU A 155 -11.79 0.24 0.61
CA LEU A 155 -12.69 -0.88 0.90
C LEU A 155 -11.98 -2.24 0.75
N ARG A 156 -11.17 -2.42 -0.30
CA ARG A 156 -10.38 -3.65 -0.47
C ARG A 156 -9.41 -3.85 0.70
N LEU A 157 -8.63 -2.83 1.03
CA LEU A 157 -7.59 -2.90 2.06
C LEU A 157 -8.16 -3.04 3.47
N VAL A 158 -9.31 -2.42 3.78
CA VAL A 158 -9.94 -2.58 5.10
C VAL A 158 -10.43 -4.02 5.32
N ARG A 159 -10.96 -4.67 4.27
CA ARG A 159 -11.34 -6.08 4.30
C ARG A 159 -10.11 -6.97 4.43
N GLU A 160 -9.05 -6.69 3.68
CA GLU A 160 -7.78 -7.42 3.80
C GLU A 160 -7.23 -7.33 5.23
N ALA A 161 -7.23 -6.12 5.82
CA ALA A 161 -6.73 -5.89 7.18
C ALA A 161 -7.52 -6.66 8.25
N LEU A 162 -8.83 -6.82 8.06
CA LEU A 162 -9.66 -7.68 8.92
C LEU A 162 -9.21 -9.14 8.83
N HIS A 163 -9.06 -9.66 7.61
CA HIS A 163 -8.73 -11.06 7.36
C HIS A 163 -7.33 -11.42 7.84
N THR A 164 -6.38 -10.49 7.76
CA THR A 164 -5.02 -10.67 8.29
C THR A 164 -4.88 -10.29 9.76
N ALA A 165 -5.99 -9.99 10.45
CA ALA A 165 -6.03 -9.57 11.85
C ALA A 165 -5.15 -8.33 12.17
N LEU A 166 -4.93 -7.46 11.19
CA LEU A 166 -4.17 -6.21 11.36
C LEU A 166 -5.04 -5.07 11.89
N LEU A 167 -6.35 -5.12 11.64
CA LEU A 167 -7.33 -4.22 12.23
C LEU A 167 -8.40 -5.02 12.97
N ALA A 168 -8.79 -4.53 14.15
CA ALA A 168 -9.85 -5.13 14.93
C ALA A 168 -11.22 -4.97 14.22
N PRO A 169 -12.16 -5.92 14.40
CA PRO A 169 -13.50 -5.84 13.81
C PRO A 169 -14.22 -4.50 14.06
N ALA A 170 -14.09 -3.94 15.27
CA ALA A 170 -14.69 -2.65 15.62
C ALA A 170 -14.13 -1.49 14.75
N THR A 171 -12.82 -1.43 14.57
CA THR A 171 -12.15 -0.42 13.74
C THR A 171 -12.52 -0.56 12.26
N VAL A 172 -12.63 -1.79 11.76
CA VAL A 172 -13.06 -2.06 10.38
C VAL A 172 -14.49 -1.60 10.19
N ARG A 173 -15.38 -1.88 11.14
CA ARG A 173 -16.78 -1.43 11.12
C ARG A 173 -16.89 0.10 11.06
N GLU A 174 -16.12 0.83 11.86
CA GLU A 174 -16.09 2.31 11.82
C GLU A 174 -15.69 2.83 10.45
N LYS A 175 -14.64 2.26 9.85
CA LYS A 175 -14.17 2.62 8.51
C LYS A 175 -15.22 2.30 7.42
N LEU A 176 -15.87 1.14 7.49
CA LEU A 176 -16.94 0.77 6.56
C LEU A 176 -18.16 1.71 6.67
N ILE A 177 -18.52 2.12 7.88
CA ILE A 177 -19.59 3.12 8.09
C ILE A 177 -19.21 4.45 7.43
N GLY A 178 -17.96 4.89 7.55
CA GLY A 178 -17.47 6.09 6.86
C GLY A 178 -17.60 6.00 5.33
N LEU A 179 -17.32 4.83 4.76
CA LEU A 179 -17.45 4.59 3.31
C LEU A 179 -18.89 4.62 2.79
N LEU A 180 -19.91 4.54 3.66
CA LEU A 180 -21.32 4.70 3.24
C LEU A 180 -21.64 6.13 2.80
N ALA A 181 -20.83 7.12 3.19
CA ALA A 181 -20.96 8.50 2.75
C ALA A 181 -20.29 8.76 1.38
N ALA A 182 -19.74 7.74 0.73
CA ALA A 182 -19.09 7.89 -0.57
C ALA A 182 -20.10 8.12 -1.70
N ASP A 183 -19.79 9.04 -2.63
CA ASP A 183 -20.53 9.26 -3.87
C ASP A 183 -20.24 8.19 -4.94
N SER A 184 -20.23 6.92 -4.54
CA SER A 184 -19.91 5.78 -5.42
C SER A 184 -20.74 4.56 -5.03
N ALA A 185 -21.77 4.25 -5.83
CA ALA A 185 -22.66 3.13 -5.58
C ALA A 185 -21.93 1.78 -5.38
N PRO A 186 -20.88 1.41 -6.16
CA PRO A 186 -20.13 0.19 -5.92
C PRO A 186 -19.40 0.15 -4.56
N VAL A 187 -18.86 1.28 -4.11
CA VAL A 187 -18.18 1.38 -2.81
C VAL A 187 -19.18 1.23 -1.67
N VAL A 188 -20.32 1.93 -1.78
CA VAL A 188 -21.40 1.86 -0.79
C VAL A 188 -21.98 0.44 -0.71
N ALA A 189 -22.30 -0.18 -1.84
CA ALA A 189 -22.81 -1.55 -1.89
C ALA A 189 -21.82 -2.53 -1.25
N GLY A 190 -20.53 -2.44 -1.59
CA GLY A 190 -19.52 -3.29 -0.97
C GLY A 190 -19.34 -3.02 0.53
N ALA A 191 -19.47 -1.78 1.00
CA ALA A 191 -19.44 -1.48 2.42
C ALA A 191 -20.65 -2.09 3.15
N LEU A 192 -21.86 -2.00 2.58
CA LEU A 192 -23.07 -2.64 3.11
C LEU A 192 -22.94 -4.17 3.15
N ASP A 193 -22.43 -4.79 2.08
CA ASP A 193 -22.20 -6.23 2.03
C ASP A 193 -21.27 -6.70 3.17
N ALA A 194 -20.18 -5.97 3.41
CA ALA A 194 -19.24 -6.28 4.48
C ALA A 194 -19.86 -6.06 5.87
N LEU A 195 -20.69 -5.03 6.05
CA LEU A 195 -21.41 -4.77 7.29
C LEU A 195 -22.53 -5.78 7.57
N ALA A 196 -22.97 -6.54 6.56
CA ALA A 196 -23.94 -7.62 6.71
C ALA A 196 -23.31 -8.94 7.20
N GLU A 197 -21.98 -9.03 7.24
CA GLU A 197 -21.28 -10.25 7.68
C GLU A 197 -21.41 -10.47 9.21
N PRO A 198 -21.36 -11.74 9.69
CA PRO A 198 -21.63 -12.07 11.10
C PRO A 198 -20.73 -11.35 12.11
N TRP A 199 -19.47 -11.08 11.75
CA TRP A 199 -18.54 -10.38 12.65
C TRP A 199 -18.95 -8.93 12.90
N ALA A 200 -19.69 -8.30 11.97
CA ALA A 200 -20.11 -6.90 12.06
C ALA A 200 -21.38 -6.72 12.91
N ALA A 201 -22.10 -7.81 13.21
CA ALA A 201 -23.33 -7.82 14.01
C ALA A 201 -23.12 -7.64 15.52
N THR A 202 -21.89 -7.32 15.96
CA THR A 202 -21.51 -7.19 17.38
C THR A 202 -22.08 -5.94 18.04
N ALA A 203 -22.49 -4.93 17.27
CA ALA A 203 -23.12 -3.72 17.79
C ALA A 203 -24.16 -3.14 16.80
N PRO A 204 -25.26 -2.56 17.29
CA PRO A 204 -26.27 -1.94 16.42
C PRO A 204 -25.67 -0.77 15.64
N LEU A 205 -26.05 -0.64 14.37
CA LEU A 205 -25.67 0.51 13.53
C LEU A 205 -26.33 1.80 14.06
N PRO A 206 -25.69 2.96 13.87
CA PRO A 206 -26.29 4.25 14.18
C PRO A 206 -27.70 4.40 13.56
N PRO A 207 -28.70 4.88 14.33
CA PRO A 207 -30.04 5.11 13.81
C PRO A 207 -30.02 6.04 12.59
N GLY A 208 -30.82 5.72 11.57
CA GLY A 208 -30.91 6.52 10.35
C GLY A 208 -29.79 6.28 9.33
N LEU A 209 -28.72 5.55 9.67
CA LEU A 209 -27.61 5.27 8.76
C LEU A 209 -28.07 4.56 7.46
N LEU A 210 -29.07 3.67 7.58
CA LEU A 210 -29.60 2.93 6.44
C LEU A 210 -30.74 3.64 5.71
N ALA A 211 -31.29 4.72 6.27
CA ALA A 211 -32.45 5.41 5.69
C ALA A 211 -32.27 5.83 4.22
N PRO A 212 -31.08 6.29 3.77
CA PRO A 212 -30.84 6.62 2.36
C PRO A 212 -30.98 5.43 1.40
N PHE A 213 -30.80 4.19 1.89
CA PHE A 213 -30.78 2.97 1.07
C PHE A 213 -32.11 2.21 1.11
N LEU A 214 -33.05 2.62 1.96
CA LEU A 214 -34.34 1.96 2.17
C LEU A 214 -35.50 2.64 1.41
N GLY A 215 -35.20 3.68 0.63
CA GLY A 215 -36.17 4.34 -0.24
C GLY A 215 -36.62 3.42 -1.39
N PRO A 216 -37.83 3.63 -1.95
CA PRO A 216 -38.28 2.86 -3.09
C PRO A 216 -37.46 3.24 -4.33
N GLU A 217 -36.51 2.41 -4.76
CA GLU A 217 -36.03 2.47 -6.15
C GLU A 217 -37.17 2.03 -7.08
N PRO A 218 -37.34 2.66 -8.26
CA PRO A 218 -38.28 2.18 -9.26
C PRO A 218 -37.81 0.80 -9.69
N VAL A 219 -38.68 -0.20 -9.51
CA VAL A 219 -38.53 -1.54 -10.08
C VAL A 219 -38.11 -1.37 -11.54
N ARG A 220 -36.86 -1.69 -11.87
CA ARG A 220 -36.46 -1.89 -13.26
C ARG A 220 -37.28 -3.06 -13.75
N GLU A 221 -38.34 -2.75 -14.49
CA GLU A 221 -39.15 -3.73 -15.20
C GLU A 221 -38.19 -4.63 -15.97
N ARG A 222 -38.11 -5.90 -15.57
CA ARG A 222 -37.52 -6.93 -16.40
C ARG A 222 -38.34 -6.93 -17.71
N PRO A 223 -37.70 -6.87 -18.89
CA PRO A 223 -38.43 -7.03 -20.13
C PRO A 223 -39.15 -8.38 -20.07
N SER A 224 -40.48 -8.37 -20.18
CA SER A 224 -41.26 -9.60 -20.19
C SER A 224 -40.75 -10.48 -21.32
N VAL A 225 -40.30 -11.68 -20.99
CA VAL A 225 -40.08 -12.72 -21.98
C VAL A 225 -41.44 -12.95 -22.64
N ALA A 226 -41.57 -12.53 -23.89
CA ALA A 226 -42.72 -12.85 -24.70
C ALA A 226 -42.76 -14.38 -24.85
N GLU A 227 -43.77 -15.00 -24.24
CA GLU A 227 -44.15 -16.37 -24.57
C GLU A 227 -44.61 -16.39 -26.03
N ALA A 228 -43.77 -16.98 -26.88
CA ALA A 228 -44.16 -17.43 -28.20
C ALA A 228 -44.54 -18.92 -28.08
N ALA A 229 -45.85 -19.20 -28.09
CA ALA A 229 -46.52 -20.32 -28.77
C ALA A 229 -47.99 -20.39 -28.34
#